data_AF-Q03G15-F1
#
_entry.id   AF-Q03G15-F1
#
_cell.length_a   1.000
_cell.length_b   1.000
_cell.length_c   1.000
_cell.angle_alpha   90.00
_cell.angle_beta   90.00
_cell.angle_gamma   90.00
#
_symmetry.space_group_name_H-M   'P 1'
#
loop_
_entity.id
_entity.type
_entity.pdbx_description
1 polymer ?
#
loop_
_entity_poly.entity_id
_entity_poly.type
_entity_poly.pdbx_seq_one_letter_code
_entity_poly.pdbx_strand_id
1 'polypeptide(L)'
;MQKSEQRQNLALQAFFNQMVQATTGSDKNPKPKYKNLDDMYNLDDEKANIRHVFEGLPVKEKKADINELTASRWDEWKKIQKGRRKRNGRNV
;
A
#
# COMPACT_ATOMS: atom_id res chain seq x y z
N MET A 1 19.56 8.25 -17.19
CA MET A 1 18.30 9.03 -17.34
C MET A 1 17.34 8.43 -18.37
N GLN A 2 17.79 7.94 -19.54
CA GLN A 2 16.90 7.33 -20.56
C GLN A 2 16.01 6.15 -20.08
N LYS A 3 16.50 5.27 -19.19
CA LYS A 3 15.70 4.10 -18.73
C LYS A 3 14.49 4.47 -17.86
N SER A 4 14.56 5.53 -17.06
CA SER A 4 13.43 5.93 -16.20
C SER A 4 12.31 6.57 -17.02
N GLU A 5 12.66 7.35 -18.04
CA GLU A 5 11.69 7.96 -18.96
C GLU A 5 10.98 6.90 -19.80
N GLN A 6 11.70 5.88 -20.27
CA GLN A 6 11.09 4.74 -20.97
C GLN A 6 10.07 3.99 -20.10
N ARG A 7 10.39 3.78 -18.81
CA ARG A 7 9.47 3.13 -17.86
C ARG A 7 8.26 4.00 -17.55
N GLN A 8 8.45 5.30 -17.40
CA GLN A 8 7.36 6.25 -17.23
C GLN A 8 6.42 6.26 -18.43
N ASN A 9 6.96 6.23 -19.65
CA ASN A 9 6.16 6.17 -20.87
C ASN A 9 5.39 4.84 -20.99
N LEU A 10 6.02 3.72 -20.62
CA LEU A 10 5.37 2.41 -20.60
C LEU A 10 4.25 2.34 -19.55
N ALA A 11 4.48 2.93 -18.38
CA ALA A 11 3.47 3.06 -17.33
C ALA A 11 2.31 3.95 -17.78
N LEU A 12 2.58 5.07 -18.45
CA LEU A 12 1.54 5.91 -19.05
C LEU A 12 0.69 5.15 -20.07
N GLN A 13 1.32 4.38 -20.96
CA GLN A 13 0.61 3.53 -21.91
C GLN A 13 -0.25 2.48 -21.21
N ALA A 14 0.28 1.79 -20.20
CA ALA A 14 -0.45 0.80 -19.43
C ALA A 14 -1.63 1.42 -18.66
N PHE A 15 -1.45 2.63 -18.11
CA PHE A 15 -2.51 3.37 -17.44
C PHE A 15 -3.64 3.77 -18.40
N PHE A 16 -3.30 4.25 -19.60
CA PHE A 16 -4.30 4.53 -20.62
C PHE A 16 -5.00 3.26 -21.12
N ASN A 17 -4.27 2.15 -21.27
CA ASN A 17 -4.88 0.87 -21.61
C ASN A 17 -5.86 0.39 -20.54
N GLN A 18 -5.55 0.63 -19.26
CA GLN A 18 -6.46 0.38 -18.15
C GLN A 18 -7.66 1.36 -18.11
N MET A 19 -7.51 2.60 -18.57
CA MET A 19 -8.66 3.51 -18.67
C MET A 19 -9.63 3.06 -19.76
N VAL A 20 -9.10 2.47 -20.83
CA VAL A 20 -9.88 1.91 -21.94
C VAL A 20 -10.53 0.57 -21.54
N GLN A 21 -9.84 -0.27 -20.76
CA GLN A 21 -10.34 -1.55 -20.26
C GLN A 21 -10.64 -1.47 -18.77
N ALA A 22 -11.92 -1.44 -18.39
CA ALA A 22 -12.27 -1.48 -16.98
C ALA A 22 -11.72 -2.73 -16.29
N THR A 23 -10.82 -2.52 -15.33
CA THR A 23 -9.98 -3.58 -14.77
C THR A 23 -10.55 -4.22 -13.49
N THR A 24 -11.63 -3.68 -12.94
CA THR A 24 -12.34 -4.20 -11.76
C THR A 24 -13.82 -3.81 -11.78
N GLY A 25 -14.69 -4.45 -11.00
CA GLY A 25 -16.13 -4.14 -10.94
C GLY A 25 -17.04 -5.18 -11.59
N SER A 26 -18.34 -4.90 -11.61
CA SER A 26 -19.34 -5.74 -12.30
C SER A 26 -19.39 -5.35 -13.77
N ASP A 27 -19.75 -6.28 -14.64
CA ASP A 27 -19.98 -6.05 -16.09
C ASP A 27 -20.90 -4.84 -16.36
N LYS A 28 -21.82 -4.54 -15.43
CA LYS A 28 -22.74 -3.39 -15.49
C LYS A 28 -22.20 -2.10 -14.90
N ASN A 29 -21.20 -2.17 -14.01
CA ASN A 29 -20.58 -1.03 -13.34
C ASN A 29 -19.05 -1.22 -13.28
N PRO A 30 -18.39 -1.10 -14.44
CA PRO A 30 -16.94 -1.15 -14.52
C PRO A 30 -16.28 -0.05 -13.69
N LYS A 31 -15.21 -0.40 -12.96
CA LYS A 31 -14.40 0.52 -12.16
C LYS A 31 -12.92 0.40 -12.52
N PRO A 32 -12.21 1.52 -12.69
CA PRO A 32 -10.77 1.49 -12.89
C PRO A 32 -10.06 1.00 -11.62
N LYS A 33 -9.08 0.10 -11.77
CA LYS A 33 -8.31 -0.48 -10.66
C LYS A 33 -7.45 0.54 -9.91
N TYR A 34 -6.98 1.56 -10.62
CA TYR A 34 -6.21 2.71 -10.15
C TYR A 34 -6.92 3.97 -10.62
N LYS A 35 -7.09 4.96 -9.74
CA LYS A 35 -7.77 6.21 -10.09
C LYS A 35 -6.81 7.22 -10.69
N ASN A 36 -5.58 7.25 -10.19
CA ASN A 36 -4.52 8.14 -10.65
C ASN A 36 -3.33 7.35 -11.18
N LEU A 37 -2.51 7.97 -12.04
CA LEU A 37 -1.27 7.37 -12.52
C LEU A 37 -0.32 7.07 -11.36
N ASP A 38 -0.25 7.97 -10.37
CA ASP A 38 0.60 7.81 -9.18
C ASP A 38 0.20 6.60 -8.32
N ASP A 39 -1.07 6.18 -8.36
CA ASP A 39 -1.53 4.97 -7.68
C ASP A 39 -1.01 3.70 -8.36
N MET A 40 -0.74 3.77 -9.67
CA MET A 40 -0.21 2.65 -10.46
C MET A 40 1.33 2.66 -10.49
N TYR A 41 1.93 3.84 -10.61
CA TYR A 41 3.36 4.02 -10.82
C TYR A 41 3.84 5.34 -10.23
N ASN A 42 4.46 5.28 -9.05
CA ASN A 42 5.07 6.42 -8.40
C ASN A 42 6.54 6.56 -8.84
N LEU A 43 6.81 7.52 -9.73
CA LEU A 43 8.13 7.80 -10.27
C LEU A 43 9.16 8.15 -9.16
N ASP A 44 8.71 8.82 -8.10
CA ASP A 44 9.59 9.23 -7.00
C ASP A 44 10.02 8.06 -6.14
N ASP A 45 9.14 7.07 -5.93
CA ASP A 45 9.49 5.83 -5.24
C ASP A 45 10.45 4.98 -6.08
N GLU A 46 10.30 4.95 -7.41
CA GLU A 46 11.26 4.25 -8.26
C GLU A 46 12.62 4.94 -8.26
N LYS A 47 12.67 6.28 -8.36
CA LYS A 47 13.93 7.03 -8.23
C LYS A 47 14.57 6.81 -6.86
N ALA A 48 13.79 6.75 -5.79
CA ALA A 48 14.29 6.47 -4.44
C ALA A 48 14.87 5.06 -4.34
N ASN A 49 14.21 4.04 -4.92
CA ASN A 49 14.73 2.68 -4.97
C ASN A 49 16.02 2.58 -5.78
N ILE A 50 16.07 3.24 -6.95
CA ILE A 50 17.30 3.32 -7.76
C ILE A 50 18.41 3.97 -6.95
N ARG A 51 18.16 5.13 -6.32
CA ARG A 51 19.14 5.79 -5.45
C ARG A 51 19.57 4.91 -4.28
N HIS A 52 18.67 4.19 -3.61
CA HIS A 52 19.04 3.28 -2.53
C HIS A 52 19.99 2.17 -3.02
N VAL A 53 19.71 1.56 -4.18
CA VAL A 53 20.55 0.49 -4.73
C VAL A 53 21.96 0.99 -5.10
N PHE A 54 22.08 2.22 -5.61
CA PHE A 54 23.35 2.75 -6.10
C PHE A 54 24.12 3.60 -5.07
N GLU A 55 23.42 4.32 -4.20
CA GLU A 55 23.97 5.31 -3.26
C GLU A 55 23.87 4.83 -1.79
N GLY A 56 23.17 3.72 -1.52
CA GLY A 56 23.00 3.18 -0.15
C GLY A 56 22.15 4.07 0.77
N LEU A 57 21.48 5.08 0.23
CA LEU A 57 20.64 6.01 0.98
C LEU A 57 19.38 5.30 1.50
N PRO A 58 18.92 5.61 2.72
CA PRO A 58 17.73 4.98 3.28
C PRO A 58 16.49 5.24 2.41
N VAL A 59 15.74 4.17 2.09
CA VAL A 59 14.44 4.31 1.44
C VAL A 59 13.47 4.96 2.42
N LYS A 60 12.59 5.85 1.94
CA LYS A 60 11.44 6.29 2.74
C LYS A 60 10.70 5.06 3.24
N GLU A 61 10.60 4.91 4.56
CA GLU A 61 9.84 3.83 5.16
C GLU A 61 8.41 3.89 4.63
N LYS A 62 7.92 2.77 4.06
CA LYS A 62 6.50 2.65 3.72
C LYS A 62 5.73 2.88 5.00
N LYS A 63 4.85 3.88 5.01
CA LYS A 63 3.92 4.07 6.13
C LYS A 63 3.22 2.74 6.36
N ALA A 64 3.31 2.21 7.58
CA ALA A 64 2.66 0.96 7.94
C ALA A 64 1.18 1.01 7.50
N ASP A 65 0.70 -0.09 6.91
CA ASP A 65 -0.71 -0.18 6.55
C ASP A 65 -1.54 0.05 7.81
N ILE A 66 -2.36 1.10 7.79
CA ILE A 66 -3.20 1.51 8.92
C ILE A 66 -4.10 0.33 9.35
N ASN A 67 -4.49 -0.54 8.41
CA ASN A 67 -5.27 -1.74 8.70
C ASN A 67 -4.48 -2.77 9.53
N GLU A 68 -3.21 -2.98 9.22
CA GLU A 68 -2.35 -3.92 9.94
C GLU A 68 -2.02 -3.40 11.36
N LEU A 69 -1.79 -2.08 11.48
CA LEU A 69 -1.58 -1.42 12.76
C LEU A 69 -2.83 -1.48 13.65
N THR A 70 -4.01 -1.27 13.09
CA THR A 70 -5.28 -1.32 13.84
C THR A 70 -5.63 -2.74 14.27
N ALA A 71 -5.39 -3.75 13.42
CA ALA A 71 -5.56 -5.16 13.77
C ALA A 71 -4.65 -5.58 14.94
N SER A 72 -3.36 -5.20 14.87
CA SER A 72 -2.40 -5.49 15.94
C SER A 72 -2.82 -4.88 17.28
N ARG A 73 -3.26 -3.61 17.28
CA ARG A 73 -3.78 -2.93 18.47
C ARG A 73 -5.04 -3.59 19.03
N TRP A 74 -5.92 -4.09 18.17
CA TRP A 74 -7.14 -4.80 18.58
C TRP A 74 -6.83 -6.11 19.29
N ASP A 75 -5.84 -6.86 18.81
CA ASP A 75 -5.41 -8.10 19.44
C ASP A 75 -4.69 -7.87 20.78
N GLU A 76 -3.88 -6.81 20.89
CA GLU A 76 -3.32 -6.35 22.17
C GLU A 76 -4.43 -6.00 23.16
N TRP A 77 -5.44 -5.24 22.74
CA TRP A 77 -6.57 -4.89 23.58
C TRP A 77 -7.34 -6.13 24.06
N LYS A 78 -7.60 -7.12 23.19
CA LYS A 78 -8.22 -8.40 23.59
C LYS A 78 -7.42 -9.14 24.64
N LYS A 79 -6.08 -9.17 24.52
CA LYS A 79 -5.19 -9.80 25.51
C LYS A 79 -5.30 -9.09 26.87
N ILE A 80 -5.32 -7.76 26.87
CA ILE A 80 -5.50 -6.94 28.09
C ILE A 80 -6.87 -7.22 28.73
N GLN A 81 -7.95 -7.27 27.95
CA GLN A 81 -9.30 -7.58 28.45
C GLN A 81 -9.38 -8.97 29.07
N LYS A 82 -8.79 -9.98 28.43
CA LYS A 82 -8.73 -11.35 28.98
C LYS A 82 -7.97 -11.38 30.31
N GLY A 83 -6.86 -10.64 30.42
CA GLY A 83 -6.11 -10.48 31.67
C GLY A 83 -6.88 -9.73 32.76
N ARG A 84 -7.71 -8.74 32.41
CA ARG A 84 -8.61 -8.04 33.36
C ARG A 84 -9.70 -8.96 33.88
N ARG A 85 -10.37 -9.74 33.01
CA ARG A 85 -11.39 -10.71 33.43
C ARG A 85 -10.82 -11.79 34.37
N LYS A 86 -9.62 -12.32 34.07
CA LYS A 86 -8.94 -13.28 34.95
C LYS A 86 -8.57 -12.71 36.32
N ARG A 87 -8.23 -11.42 36.41
CA ARG A 87 -7.97 -10.75 37.70
C ARG A 87 -9.26 -10.48 38.48
N ASN A 88 -10.32 -10.01 37.82
CA ASN A 88 -11.61 -9.79 38.47
C ASN A 88 -12.28 -11.08 38.94
N GLY A 89 -12.13 -12.20 38.22
CA GLY A 89 -12.69 -13.50 38.63
C GLY A 89 -11.87 -14.27 39.66
N ARG A 90 -10.73 -13.72 40.12
CA ARG A 90 -9.88 -14.31 41.17
C ARG A 90 -10.03 -13.58 42.52
N ASN A 91 -10.77 -12.47 42.53
CA ASN A 91 -11.12 -11.66 43.70
C ASN A 91 -12.58 -11.91 44.16
N VAL A 92 -13.18 -13.03 43.75
CA VAL A 92 -14.46 -13.56 44.23
C VAL A 92 -14.21 -15.00 44.69
#